data_AF-A0A1I1P810-F1
#
_entry.id   AF-A0A1I1P810-F1
#
_cell.length_a   1.000
_cell.length_b   1.000
_cell.length_c   1.000
_cell.angle_alpha   90.00
_cell.angle_beta   90.00
_cell.angle_gamma   90.00
#
_symmetry.space_group_name_H-M   'P 1'
#
loop_
_entity.id
_entity.type
_entity.pdbx_description
1 polymer ?
#
loop_
_entity_poly.entity_id
_entity_poly.type
_entity_poly.pdbx_seq_one_letter_code
_entity_poly.pdbx_strand_id
1 'polypeptide(L)'
;MKTNQLITLILVFYISACANNNSTKTGTTTAVNISDSFGTGKIIDTVICRTDSSQSYALYIPAKGNKEALPVIYFFDAHADGVIPLNKYKSLADTYGYILIGSNNSKNGNDWSTTENIWRHLSEDTQSRLKINSNRIYTCGFSGGAKAAGYVALKYPAIKGVIANGAGLPDGTPAGDFAFSYTAIAGEGDLNLTDIMAFENELNRSRTRHHIILFDGKHEWAPENSMNTAFAGLQFDAMQKGIIPKDDTLINLYIEKSKKRLEAYYKANQFIKAEQECQLSISFLNGLTDKVTWFKEKSVSIIGNSLYLKQQHEQEHLLVTELNIKAGYGEHFQQIDMAYWEKTISELQTKAHIKTAESGMYQRLLAYLSLAFYSYSNQLINRNANNEGRYYVELYKIVDPTNSEAWYFSAILHARENKPKEAENDLLKAVKNGFREKNRLQQQPEFQTSSQINLSAIESKMLTRVYH
;
A
#
# COMPACT_ATOMS: atom_id res chain seq x y z
N MET A 1 -3.40 -30.18 20.60
CA MET A 1 -2.07 -29.67 20.20
C MET A 1 -1.55 -30.49 19.04
N LYS A 2 -1.81 -30.05 17.82
CA LYS A 2 -1.06 -30.44 16.62
C LYS A 2 -0.65 -29.13 15.97
N THR A 3 0.65 -28.93 15.86
CA THR A 3 1.28 -27.74 15.32
C THR A 3 1.03 -27.74 13.81
N ASN A 4 0.12 -26.88 13.34
CA ASN A 4 -0.03 -26.64 11.90
C ASN A 4 1.20 -25.86 11.44
N GLN A 5 2.10 -26.51 10.72
CA GLN A 5 3.17 -25.85 10.01
C GLN A 5 2.55 -25.04 8.87
N LEU A 6 2.62 -23.70 8.97
CA LEU A 6 2.39 -22.81 7.85
C LEU A 6 3.40 -23.16 6.75
N ILE A 7 2.92 -23.63 5.60
CA ILE A 7 3.70 -23.68 4.38
C ILE A 7 3.64 -22.27 3.79
N THR A 8 4.62 -21.44 4.13
CA THR A 8 4.88 -20.17 3.46
C THR A 8 5.39 -20.48 2.06
N LEU A 9 4.69 -20.00 1.03
CA LEU A 9 5.15 -20.08 -0.35
C LEU A 9 6.37 -19.15 -0.52
N ILE A 10 7.59 -19.70 -0.43
CA ILE A 10 8.84 -18.97 -0.62
C ILE A 10 9.14 -18.93 -2.13
N LEU A 11 9.01 -17.76 -2.76
CA LEU A 11 9.62 -17.49 -4.07
C LEU A 11 11.04 -16.92 -3.87
N VAL A 12 12.06 -17.76 -4.06
CA VAL A 12 13.46 -17.32 -4.12
C VAL A 12 13.82 -17.00 -5.58
N PHE A 13 14.27 -15.78 -5.84
CA PHE A 13 14.90 -15.39 -7.11
C PHE A 13 16.42 -15.32 -6.94
N TYR A 14 17.16 -16.12 -7.71
CA TYR A 14 18.60 -15.99 -7.89
C TYR A 14 18.89 -15.60 -9.33
N ILE A 15 19.65 -14.52 -9.52
CA ILE A 15 20.37 -14.26 -10.77
C ILE A 15 21.72 -13.62 -10.42
N SER A 16 22.80 -14.27 -10.82
CA SER A 16 24.17 -13.78 -10.68
C SER A 16 24.46 -12.69 -11.71
N ALA A 17 25.05 -11.58 -11.29
CA ALA A 17 25.57 -10.54 -12.18
C ALA A 17 27.10 -10.47 -12.09
N CYS A 18 27.77 -10.56 -13.23
CA CYS A 18 29.21 -10.35 -13.35
C CYS A 18 29.56 -8.87 -13.27
N ALA A 19 30.54 -8.53 -12.43
CA ALA A 19 31.08 -7.18 -12.29
C ALA A 19 32.02 -6.84 -13.45
N ASN A 20 31.96 -5.59 -13.92
CA ASN A 20 33.03 -5.01 -14.73
C ASN A 20 33.40 -3.64 -14.15
N ASN A 21 34.67 -3.52 -13.73
CA ASN A 21 35.26 -2.33 -13.12
C ASN A 21 35.60 -1.29 -14.18
N ASN A 22 35.24 -0.03 -13.96
CA ASN A 22 35.91 1.09 -14.61
C ASN A 22 36.19 2.21 -13.60
N SER A 23 37.47 2.54 -13.48
CA SER A 23 38.06 3.57 -12.64
C SER A 23 37.72 4.98 -13.12
N THR A 24 37.32 5.87 -12.20
CA THR A 24 37.17 7.31 -12.45
C THR A 24 38.29 8.11 -11.78
N LYS A 25 38.88 9.02 -12.55
CA LYS A 25 39.84 10.05 -12.10
C LYS A 25 39.07 11.21 -11.46
N THR A 26 39.55 11.65 -10.30
CA THR A 26 39.04 12.78 -9.52
C THR A 26 39.51 14.11 -10.10
N GLY A 27 38.55 14.96 -10.49
CA GLY A 27 38.76 16.38 -10.77
C GLY A 27 37.95 17.21 -9.76
N THR A 28 38.65 17.97 -8.93
CA THR A 28 38.06 18.79 -7.87
C THR A 28 37.47 20.07 -8.46
N THR A 29 36.17 20.10 -8.73
CA THR A 29 35.44 21.35 -9.01
C THR A 29 34.68 21.78 -7.76
N THR A 30 35.09 22.91 -7.19
CA THR A 30 34.39 23.66 -6.14
C THR A 30 32.97 23.98 -6.60
N ALA A 31 31.99 23.27 -6.04
CA ALA A 31 30.57 23.47 -6.33
C ALA A 31 30.08 24.76 -5.68
N VAL A 32 29.64 25.70 -6.51
CA VAL A 32 28.82 26.85 -6.08
C VAL A 32 27.47 26.29 -5.61
N ASN A 33 27.17 26.44 -4.33
CA ASN A 33 25.88 26.07 -3.75
C ASN A 33 24.79 27.02 -4.26
N ILE A 34 24.23 26.72 -5.43
CA ILE A 34 22.95 27.29 -5.84
C ILE A 34 21.88 26.66 -4.93
N SER A 35 21.28 27.48 -4.07
CA SER A 35 20.11 27.11 -3.29
C SER A 35 18.97 26.80 -4.25
N ASP A 36 18.51 25.55 -4.30
CA ASP A 36 17.30 25.22 -5.04
C ASP A 36 16.11 25.95 -4.44
N SER A 37 15.26 26.52 -5.30
CA SER A 37 13.98 27.11 -4.89
C SER A 37 12.85 26.21 -5.38
N PHE A 38 12.31 25.39 -4.47
CA PHE A 38 11.11 24.60 -4.74
C PHE A 38 9.86 25.40 -4.41
N GLY A 39 8.87 25.35 -5.30
CA GLY A 39 7.57 25.96 -5.04
C GLY A 39 6.81 25.24 -3.91
N THR A 40 6.14 26.02 -3.06
CA THR A 40 5.35 25.53 -1.92
C THR A 40 3.86 25.48 -2.29
N GLY A 41 3.08 24.62 -1.65
CA GLY A 41 1.62 24.53 -1.85
C GLY A 41 1.20 23.93 -3.20
N LYS A 42 2.13 23.34 -3.95
CA LYS A 42 1.87 22.65 -5.21
C LYS A 42 2.72 21.39 -5.30
N ILE A 43 2.22 20.40 -6.02
CA ILE A 43 2.97 19.18 -6.31
C ILE A 43 3.94 19.48 -7.44
N ILE A 44 5.18 19.04 -7.26
CA ILE A 44 6.20 18.99 -8.30
C ILE A 44 6.34 17.51 -8.65
N ASP A 45 5.83 17.12 -9.81
CA ASP A 45 5.69 15.70 -10.20
C ASP A 45 7.04 14.99 -10.37
N THR A 46 8.08 15.74 -10.76
CA THR A 46 9.41 15.17 -11.02
C THR A 46 10.50 16.14 -10.58
N VAL A 47 11.23 15.73 -9.55
CA VAL A 47 12.52 16.30 -9.15
C VAL A 47 13.56 15.22 -9.38
N ILE A 48 14.55 15.50 -10.24
CA ILE A 48 15.64 14.57 -10.56
C ILE A 48 16.68 14.64 -9.44
N CYS A 49 17.16 13.48 -8.97
CA CYS A 49 18.22 13.40 -7.97
C CYS A 49 19.56 13.86 -8.58
N ARG A 50 20.32 14.67 -7.83
CA ARG A 50 21.57 15.28 -8.31
C ARG A 50 22.68 14.26 -8.58
N THR A 51 22.74 13.20 -7.77
CA THR A 51 23.82 12.20 -7.84
C THR A 51 23.51 11.06 -8.80
N ASP A 52 22.26 10.90 -9.22
CA ASP A 52 21.82 9.88 -10.18
C ASP A 52 20.58 10.35 -10.93
N SER A 53 20.76 10.72 -12.21
CA SER A 53 19.68 11.23 -13.05
C SER A 53 18.63 10.18 -13.44
N SER A 54 18.88 8.90 -13.15
CA SER A 54 17.88 7.84 -13.30
C SER A 54 16.86 7.82 -12.15
N GLN A 55 17.17 8.50 -11.04
CA GLN A 55 16.33 8.59 -9.86
C GLN A 55 15.57 9.92 -9.83
N SER A 56 14.30 9.87 -9.47
CA SER A 56 13.47 11.06 -9.29
C SER A 56 12.36 10.84 -8.26
N TYR A 57 11.75 11.94 -7.84
CA TYR A 57 10.65 11.91 -6.88
C TYR A 57 9.65 13.03 -7.13
N ALA A 58 8.43 12.80 -6.69
CA ALA A 58 7.41 13.82 -6.54
C ALA A 58 7.59 14.54 -5.20
N LEU A 59 7.36 15.85 -5.16
CA LEU A 59 7.57 16.69 -3.97
C LEU A 59 6.35 17.56 -3.68
N TYR A 60 5.96 17.62 -2.40
CA TYR A 60 5.03 18.61 -1.87
C TYR A 60 5.62 19.24 -0.60
N ILE A 61 5.74 20.57 -0.60
CA ILE A 61 6.11 21.36 0.58
C ILE A 61 4.86 22.15 0.99
N PRO A 62 4.40 22.09 2.26
CA PRO A 62 3.25 22.84 2.74
C PRO A 62 3.33 24.34 2.40
N ALA A 63 2.19 24.94 2.11
CA ALA A 63 2.13 26.36 1.73
C ALA A 63 2.46 27.31 2.90
N LYS A 64 2.24 26.86 4.13
CA LYS A 64 2.43 27.63 5.37
C LYS A 64 3.26 26.81 6.36
N GLY A 65 3.87 27.50 7.34
CA GLY A 65 4.61 26.84 8.42
C GLY A 65 5.96 26.24 8.02
N ASN A 66 6.49 26.57 6.84
CA ASN A 66 7.68 25.97 6.23
C ASN A 66 9.00 26.77 6.42
N LYS A 67 9.01 27.69 7.39
CA LYS A 67 10.19 28.52 7.69
C LYS A 67 11.28 27.73 8.42
N GLU A 68 10.84 26.83 9.29
CA GLU A 68 11.67 25.93 10.09
C GLU A 68 11.80 24.54 9.44
N ALA A 69 12.66 23.70 10.02
CA ALA A 69 12.79 22.31 9.60
C ALA A 69 11.50 21.52 9.83
N LEU A 70 10.95 20.93 8.77
CA LEU A 70 9.67 20.21 8.80
C LEU A 70 9.87 18.70 8.94
N PRO A 71 8.95 17.98 9.60
CA PRO A 71 8.89 16.53 9.49
C PRO A 71 8.60 16.10 8.05
N VAL A 72 8.96 14.86 7.69
CA VAL A 72 8.83 14.35 6.31
C VAL A 72 8.23 12.95 6.28
N ILE A 73 7.36 12.68 5.30
CA ILE A 73 6.85 11.35 4.98
C ILE A 73 7.32 10.97 3.57
N TYR A 74 8.09 9.90 3.46
CA TYR A 74 8.48 9.28 2.20
C TYR A 74 7.45 8.23 1.80
N PHE A 75 6.83 8.40 0.64
CA PHE A 75 5.83 7.52 0.06
C PHE A 75 6.42 6.57 -0.98
N PHE A 76 6.00 5.32 -0.90
CA PHE A 76 6.33 4.25 -1.83
C PHE A 76 5.03 3.70 -2.42
N ASP A 77 4.76 4.02 -3.68
CA ASP A 77 3.67 3.42 -4.44
C ASP A 77 4.12 2.10 -5.08
N ALA A 78 3.19 1.15 -5.21
CA ALA A 78 3.48 -0.16 -5.79
C ALA A 78 3.91 -0.11 -7.28
N HIS A 79 3.65 0.99 -7.98
CA HIS A 79 3.89 1.15 -9.41
C HIS A 79 4.89 2.28 -9.74
N ALA A 80 5.66 2.76 -8.75
CA ALA A 80 6.57 3.90 -8.92
C ALA A 80 5.88 5.20 -9.35
N ASP A 81 4.62 5.41 -8.94
CA ASP A 81 3.92 6.68 -9.10
C ASP A 81 3.92 7.46 -7.77
N GLY A 82 4.98 8.26 -7.57
CA GLY A 82 5.12 9.10 -6.38
C GLY A 82 4.08 10.22 -6.28
N VAL A 83 3.38 10.53 -7.38
CA VAL A 83 2.41 11.63 -7.45
C VAL A 83 1.04 11.22 -6.88
N ILE A 84 0.65 9.95 -7.02
CA ILE A 84 -0.62 9.42 -6.49
C ILE A 84 -0.82 9.74 -5.00
N PRO A 85 0.07 9.32 -4.07
CA PRO A 85 -0.13 9.58 -2.65
C PRO A 85 -0.08 11.07 -2.31
N LEU A 86 0.75 11.87 -3.02
CA LEU A 86 0.82 13.30 -2.82
C LEU A 86 -0.49 14.01 -3.20
N ASN A 87 -1.10 13.63 -4.32
CA ASN A 87 -2.42 14.17 -4.71
C ASN A 87 -3.50 13.84 -3.69
N LYS A 88 -3.47 12.62 -3.14
CA LYS A 88 -4.44 12.15 -2.15
C LYS A 88 -4.30 12.86 -0.80
N TYR A 89 -3.08 13.23 -0.39
CA TYR A 89 -2.80 13.58 1.01
C TYR A 89 -2.16 14.97 1.22
N LYS A 90 -2.03 15.80 0.19
CA LYS A 90 -1.48 17.17 0.32
C LYS A 90 -2.24 18.05 1.32
N SER A 91 -3.56 17.87 1.46
CA SER A 91 -4.37 18.58 2.48
C SER A 91 -3.90 18.26 3.91
N LEU A 92 -3.50 17.01 4.16
CA LEU A 92 -2.97 16.56 5.43
C LEU A 92 -1.57 17.13 5.68
N ALA A 93 -0.76 17.28 4.63
CA ALA A 93 0.52 17.96 4.72
C ALA A 93 0.37 19.42 5.18
N ASP A 94 -0.61 20.15 4.64
CA ASP A 94 -0.89 21.52 5.10
C ASP A 94 -1.46 21.55 6.52
N THR A 95 -2.25 20.55 6.91
CA THR A 95 -2.86 20.45 8.25
C THR A 95 -1.83 20.18 9.34
N TYR A 96 -0.88 19.28 9.07
CA TYR A 96 0.06 18.77 10.06
C TYR A 96 1.51 19.25 9.90
N GLY A 97 1.81 19.98 8.82
CA GLY A 97 3.13 20.53 8.55
C GLY A 97 4.16 19.49 8.08
N TYR A 98 3.77 18.52 7.25
CA TYR A 98 4.70 17.52 6.70
C TYR A 98 5.16 17.87 5.28
N ILE A 99 6.45 17.70 5.00
CA ILE A 99 6.91 17.53 3.61
C ILE A 99 6.48 16.14 3.15
N LEU A 100 5.91 16.03 1.95
CA LEU A 100 5.61 14.74 1.32
C LEU A 100 6.54 14.51 0.14
N ILE A 101 7.11 13.32 0.07
CA ILE A 101 8.04 12.92 -0.99
C ILE A 101 7.60 11.57 -1.50
N GLY A 102 7.27 11.44 -2.77
CA GLY A 102 6.90 10.16 -3.39
C GLY A 102 7.99 9.65 -4.31
N SER A 103 8.47 8.42 -4.12
CA SER A 103 9.44 7.82 -5.04
C SER A 103 8.80 7.59 -6.42
N ASN A 104 9.49 8.01 -7.48
CA ASN A 104 9.11 7.68 -8.87
C ASN A 104 9.88 6.47 -9.42
N ASN A 105 10.54 5.70 -8.54
CA ASN A 105 11.42 4.59 -8.93
C ASN A 105 11.10 3.29 -8.19
N SER A 106 10.66 3.36 -6.94
CA SER A 106 10.28 2.20 -6.14
C SER A 106 8.98 1.60 -6.65
N LYS A 107 9.00 0.33 -7.04
CA LYS A 107 7.85 -0.43 -7.52
C LYS A 107 7.94 -1.90 -7.16
N ASN A 108 6.82 -2.59 -7.30
CA ASN A 108 6.76 -4.03 -7.24
C ASN A 108 7.75 -4.65 -8.24
N GLY A 109 8.39 -5.74 -7.80
CA GLY A 109 9.42 -6.44 -8.59
C GLY A 109 10.83 -5.89 -8.43
N ASN A 110 11.03 -4.75 -7.76
CA ASN A 110 12.38 -4.39 -7.30
C ASN A 110 12.85 -5.37 -6.23
N ASP A 111 14.11 -5.82 -6.33
CA ASP A 111 14.75 -6.55 -5.25
C ASP A 111 15.17 -5.59 -4.11
N TRP A 112 15.62 -6.15 -3.00
CA TRP A 112 16.02 -5.34 -1.84
C TRP A 112 17.26 -4.49 -2.12
N SER A 113 18.17 -4.94 -2.99
CA SER A 113 19.35 -4.17 -3.38
C SER A 113 18.97 -2.92 -4.19
N THR A 114 18.01 -3.05 -5.10
CA THR A 114 17.44 -1.91 -5.85
C THR A 114 16.66 -0.98 -4.94
N THR A 115 15.84 -1.53 -4.03
CA THR A 115 15.08 -0.74 -3.05
C THR A 115 16.00 0.09 -2.16
N GLU A 116 17.10 -0.52 -1.68
CA GLU A 116 18.17 0.15 -0.94
C GLU A 116 18.78 1.33 -1.73
N ASN A 117 19.15 1.08 -2.99
CA ASN A 117 19.77 2.10 -3.83
C ASN A 117 18.81 3.26 -4.13
N ILE A 118 17.53 2.98 -4.35
CA ILE A 118 16.49 4.01 -4.53
C ILE A 118 16.38 4.84 -3.26
N TRP A 119 16.25 4.20 -2.09
CA TRP A 119 16.15 4.91 -0.81
C TRP A 119 17.36 5.80 -0.54
N ARG A 120 18.58 5.28 -0.74
CA ARG A 120 19.81 6.04 -0.49
C ARG A 120 19.84 7.32 -1.32
N HIS A 121 19.66 7.22 -2.63
CA HIS A 121 19.65 8.40 -3.51
C HIS A 121 18.51 9.36 -3.19
N LEU A 122 17.32 8.84 -2.95
CA LEU A 122 16.15 9.65 -2.60
C LEU A 122 16.39 10.43 -1.31
N SER A 123 16.79 9.74 -0.25
CA SER A 123 16.95 10.32 1.08
C SER A 123 18.17 11.24 1.20
N GLU A 124 19.28 10.94 0.51
CA GLU A 124 20.47 11.81 0.46
C GLU A 124 20.16 13.11 -0.29
N ASP A 125 19.50 13.02 -1.46
CA ASP A 125 19.19 14.18 -2.27
C ASP A 125 18.22 15.12 -1.54
N THR A 126 17.14 14.60 -0.99
CA THR A 126 16.12 15.39 -0.30
C THR A 126 16.63 16.01 0.99
N GLN A 127 17.44 15.30 1.79
CA GLN A 127 18.02 15.85 3.02
C GLN A 127 19.10 16.90 2.75
N SER A 128 19.78 16.84 1.60
CA SER A 128 20.76 17.86 1.22
C SER A 128 20.12 19.15 0.68
N ARG A 129 18.87 19.07 0.19
CA ARG A 129 18.18 20.18 -0.51
C ARG A 129 17.03 20.78 0.28
N LEU A 130 16.47 20.07 1.26
CA LEU A 130 15.29 20.48 2.02
C LEU A 130 15.62 20.64 3.51
N LYS A 131 14.93 21.55 4.18
CA LYS A 131 14.99 21.70 5.64
C LYS A 131 14.14 20.61 6.32
N ILE A 132 14.68 19.40 6.43
CA ILE A 132 14.02 18.26 7.07
C ILE A 132 14.42 18.17 8.54
N ASN A 133 13.44 17.97 9.42
CA ASN A 133 13.65 17.63 10.82
C ASN A 133 14.11 16.17 10.92
N SER A 134 15.40 15.96 11.20
CA SER A 134 16.01 14.63 11.28
C SER A 134 15.46 13.74 12.39
N ASN A 135 14.77 14.30 13.39
CA ASN A 135 14.09 13.55 14.45
C ASN A 135 12.67 13.13 14.07
N ARG A 136 12.19 13.49 12.87
CA ARG A 136 10.82 13.27 12.42
C ARG A 136 10.77 12.83 10.95
N ILE A 137 11.40 11.69 10.68
CA ILE A 137 11.39 11.03 9.38
C ILE A 137 10.48 9.80 9.44
N TYR A 138 9.57 9.70 8.49
CA TYR A 138 8.58 8.62 8.42
C TYR A 138 8.52 8.02 7.02
N THR A 139 8.08 6.77 6.92
CA THR A 139 7.81 6.11 5.64
C THR A 139 6.35 5.71 5.56
N CYS A 140 5.79 5.73 4.35
CA CYS A 140 4.46 5.26 4.06
C CYS A 140 4.46 4.51 2.73
N GLY A 141 3.70 3.44 2.63
CA GLY A 141 3.60 2.74 1.35
C GLY A 141 2.32 1.94 1.20
N PHE A 142 2.00 1.61 -0.05
CA PHE A 142 0.83 0.80 -0.39
C PHE A 142 1.24 -0.54 -1.01
N SER A 143 0.63 -1.63 -0.55
CA SER A 143 0.87 -2.99 -1.07
C SER A 143 2.36 -3.34 -1.02
N GLY A 144 3.02 -3.70 -2.12
CA GLY A 144 4.48 -3.91 -2.11
C GLY A 144 5.29 -2.64 -1.75
N GLY A 145 4.73 -1.44 -1.96
CA GLY A 145 5.28 -0.20 -1.43
C GLY A 145 5.26 -0.13 0.10
N ALA A 146 4.28 -0.74 0.78
CA ALA A 146 4.27 -0.85 2.24
C ALA A 146 5.45 -1.72 2.73
N LYS A 147 5.76 -2.80 2.00
CA LYS A 147 6.94 -3.62 2.25
C LYS A 147 8.23 -2.81 2.04
N ALA A 148 8.32 -2.01 0.98
CA ALA A 148 9.48 -1.11 0.78
C ALA A 148 9.62 -0.08 1.93
N ALA A 149 8.51 0.53 2.35
CA ALA A 149 8.49 1.47 3.49
C ALA A 149 8.96 0.81 4.79
N GLY A 150 8.51 -0.43 5.04
CA GLY A 150 8.92 -1.25 6.18
C GLY A 150 10.38 -1.68 6.12
N TYR A 151 10.86 -2.10 4.95
CA TYR A 151 12.26 -2.46 4.71
C TYR A 151 13.20 -1.31 5.08
N VAL A 152 12.88 -0.09 4.60
CA VAL A 152 13.65 1.11 4.94
C VAL A 152 13.66 1.33 6.45
N ALA A 153 12.52 1.27 7.11
CA ALA A 153 12.45 1.51 8.56
C ALA A 153 13.20 0.46 9.39
N LEU A 154 13.21 -0.81 8.96
CA LEU A 154 13.96 -1.88 9.60
C LEU A 154 15.47 -1.66 9.51
N LYS A 155 15.96 -1.05 8.43
CA LYS A 155 17.38 -0.79 8.20
C LYS A 155 17.88 0.54 8.75
N TYR A 156 17.01 1.54 8.87
CA TYR A 156 17.40 2.91 9.15
C TYR A 156 16.77 3.41 10.47
N PRO A 157 17.53 3.42 11.60
CA PRO A 157 17.03 3.88 12.90
C PRO A 157 16.57 5.36 12.96
N ALA A 158 16.89 6.13 11.91
CA ALA A 158 16.40 7.50 11.74
C ALA A 158 14.88 7.53 11.49
N ILE A 159 14.30 6.47 10.92
CA ILE A 159 12.85 6.37 10.69
C ILE A 159 12.14 6.19 12.03
N LYS A 160 11.18 7.07 12.32
CA LYS A 160 10.45 7.08 13.60
C LYS A 160 9.09 6.42 13.56
N GLY A 161 8.52 6.24 12.36
CA GLY A 161 7.27 5.54 12.17
C GLY A 161 7.07 5.10 10.71
N VAL A 162 6.27 4.04 10.55
CA VAL A 162 5.89 3.44 9.27
C VAL A 162 4.37 3.40 9.19
N ILE A 163 3.82 3.91 8.08
CA ILE A 163 2.41 3.70 7.72
C ILE A 163 2.35 2.67 6.59
N ALA A 164 1.95 1.45 6.92
CA ALA A 164 1.81 0.35 5.99
C ALA A 164 0.34 0.21 5.55
N ASN A 165 0.03 0.62 4.32
CA ASN A 165 -1.31 0.56 3.77
C ASN A 165 -1.51 -0.68 2.87
N GLY A 166 -2.51 -1.49 3.15
CA GLY A 166 -2.90 -2.65 2.36
C GLY A 166 -1.91 -3.82 2.33
N ALA A 167 -0.83 -3.78 3.12
CA ALA A 167 0.10 -4.89 3.34
C ALA A 167 0.90 -4.66 4.62
N GLY A 168 1.60 -5.70 5.10
CA GLY A 168 2.49 -5.63 6.26
C GLY A 168 3.94 -5.20 5.92
N LEU A 169 4.85 -5.49 6.85
CA LEU A 169 6.30 -5.38 6.66
C LEU A 169 6.80 -6.42 5.61
N PRO A 170 8.08 -6.35 5.18
CA PRO A 170 8.64 -7.37 4.29
C PRO A 170 8.35 -8.80 4.75
N ASP A 171 8.07 -9.69 3.79
CA ASP A 171 7.67 -11.06 4.09
C ASP A 171 8.69 -11.78 4.96
N GLY A 172 8.20 -12.52 5.96
CA GLY A 172 9.05 -13.21 6.93
C GLY A 172 9.60 -12.33 8.04
N THR A 173 9.30 -11.02 8.07
CA THR A 173 9.63 -10.17 9.23
C THR A 173 8.80 -10.61 10.44
N PRO A 174 9.42 -11.11 11.52
CA PRO A 174 8.67 -11.47 12.72
C PRO A 174 8.21 -10.21 13.46
N ALA A 175 7.08 -10.30 14.15
CA ALA A 175 6.70 -9.28 15.12
C ALA A 175 7.79 -9.19 16.21
N GLY A 176 8.14 -7.97 16.61
CA GLY A 176 9.22 -7.74 17.57
C GLY A 176 9.25 -6.31 18.08
N ASP A 177 10.33 -5.96 18.78
CA ASP A 177 10.54 -4.63 19.36
C ASP A 177 11.23 -3.70 18.35
N PHE A 178 10.44 -3.07 17.49
CA PHE A 178 10.93 -2.13 16.48
C PHE A 178 11.29 -0.78 17.09
N ALA A 179 12.30 -0.12 16.50
CA ALA A 179 12.75 1.22 16.89
C ALA A 179 11.80 2.35 16.41
N PHE A 180 10.81 2.00 15.57
CA PHE A 180 9.80 2.88 14.98
C PHE A 180 8.40 2.47 15.44
N SER A 181 7.43 3.39 15.34
CA SER A 181 6.01 3.02 15.46
C SER A 181 5.46 2.44 14.17
N TYR A 182 4.49 1.53 14.27
CA TYR A 182 3.92 0.83 13.13
C TYR A 182 2.41 1.09 13.02
N THR A 183 1.96 1.73 11.95
CA THR A 183 0.54 1.92 11.66
C THR A 183 0.15 1.08 10.46
N ALA A 184 -0.64 0.04 10.68
CA ALA A 184 -1.32 -0.69 9.61
C ALA A 184 -2.61 0.03 9.21
N ILE A 185 -2.86 0.17 7.92
CA ILE A 185 -4.13 0.63 7.37
C ILE A 185 -4.61 -0.40 6.34
N ALA A 186 -5.86 -0.83 6.41
CA ALA A 186 -6.42 -1.78 5.44
C ALA A 186 -7.91 -1.56 5.20
N GLY A 187 -8.35 -1.81 3.98
CA GLY A 187 -9.77 -1.94 3.68
C GLY A 187 -10.32 -3.24 4.29
N GLU A 188 -11.58 -3.24 4.73
CA GLU A 188 -12.25 -4.45 5.23
C GLU A 188 -12.35 -5.56 4.14
N GLY A 189 -12.31 -5.16 2.86
CA GLY A 189 -12.23 -6.04 1.68
C GLY A 189 -10.82 -6.25 1.14
N ASP A 190 -9.76 -5.85 1.85
CA ASP A 190 -8.37 -6.05 1.43
C ASP A 190 -7.95 -7.52 1.56
N LEU A 191 -7.38 -8.09 0.50
CA LEU A 191 -6.94 -9.50 0.47
C LEU A 191 -5.91 -9.85 1.56
N ASN A 192 -5.14 -8.87 2.03
CA ASN A 192 -4.11 -9.01 3.06
C ASN A 192 -4.63 -8.79 4.48
N LEU A 193 -5.92 -8.48 4.67
CA LEU A 193 -6.47 -8.13 5.99
C LEU A 193 -6.20 -9.22 7.04
N THR A 194 -6.38 -10.49 6.68
CA THR A 194 -6.16 -11.62 7.60
C THR A 194 -4.72 -11.68 8.09
N ASP A 195 -3.74 -11.47 7.21
CA ASP A 195 -2.32 -11.48 7.57
C ASP A 195 -1.94 -10.22 8.39
N ILE A 196 -2.52 -9.07 8.05
CA ILE A 196 -2.34 -7.82 8.80
C ILE A 196 -2.86 -7.97 10.23
N MET A 197 -4.05 -8.56 10.40
CA MET A 197 -4.63 -8.82 11.72
C MET A 197 -3.81 -9.84 12.52
N ALA A 198 -3.29 -10.88 11.88
CA ALA A 198 -2.41 -11.84 12.54
C ALA A 198 -1.13 -11.17 13.05
N PHE A 199 -0.49 -10.35 12.21
CA PHE A 199 0.72 -9.62 12.58
C PHE A 199 0.48 -8.58 13.69
N GLU A 200 -0.64 -7.88 13.66
CA GLU A 200 -1.05 -6.95 14.73
C GLU A 200 -1.22 -7.68 16.07
N ASN A 201 -1.90 -8.84 16.07
CA ASN A 201 -2.06 -9.66 17.26
C ASN A 201 -0.72 -10.16 17.84
N GLU A 202 0.28 -10.40 17.00
CA GLU A 202 1.63 -10.73 17.45
C GLU A 202 2.34 -9.50 18.03
N LEU A 203 2.19 -8.33 17.41
CA LEU A 203 2.75 -7.07 17.90
C LEU A 203 2.20 -6.66 19.27
N ASN A 204 0.97 -7.04 19.62
CA ASN A 204 0.41 -6.86 20.96
C ASN A 204 1.26 -7.49 22.09
N ARG A 205 2.16 -8.43 21.76
CA ARG A 205 3.12 -9.04 22.71
C ARG A 205 4.50 -8.39 22.71
N SER A 206 4.69 -7.34 21.92
CA SER A 206 5.95 -6.58 21.80
C SER A 206 5.87 -5.22 22.50
N ARG A 207 6.99 -4.51 22.54
CA ARG A 207 7.07 -3.11 22.96
C ARG A 207 6.90 -2.12 21.81
N THR A 208 6.72 -2.61 20.57
CA THR A 208 6.45 -1.74 19.42
C THR A 208 5.15 -0.99 19.65
N ARG A 209 5.21 0.33 19.53
CA ARG A 209 4.00 1.15 19.47
C ARG A 209 3.34 0.94 18.12
N HIS A 210 2.13 0.39 18.12
CA HIS A 210 1.45 0.03 16.89
C HIS A 210 -0.03 0.39 16.90
N HIS A 211 -0.57 0.53 15.70
CA HIS A 211 -1.92 1.01 15.44
C HIS A 211 -2.49 0.25 14.25
N ILE A 212 -3.78 -0.08 14.29
CA ILE A 212 -4.51 -0.60 13.14
C ILE A 212 -5.71 0.31 12.84
N ILE A 213 -5.84 0.68 11.57
CA ILE A 213 -6.92 1.53 11.08
C ILE A 213 -7.61 0.77 9.94
N LEU A 214 -8.87 0.40 10.15
CA LEU A 214 -9.68 -0.25 9.13
C LEU A 214 -10.64 0.74 8.49
N PHE A 215 -10.92 0.58 7.20
CA PHE A 215 -11.89 1.40 6.48
C PHE A 215 -12.79 0.56 5.57
N ASP A 216 -13.98 1.09 5.28
CA ASP A 216 -14.87 0.49 4.28
C ASP A 216 -14.26 0.70 2.89
N GLY A 217 -13.70 -0.37 2.34
CA GLY A 217 -12.95 -0.34 1.09
C GLY A 217 -12.22 -1.65 0.83
N LYS A 218 -11.46 -1.68 -0.26
CA LYS A 218 -10.77 -2.88 -0.76
C LYS A 218 -9.25 -2.74 -0.64
N HIS A 219 -8.50 -3.46 -1.49
CA HIS A 219 -7.05 -3.30 -1.63
C HIS A 219 -6.71 -2.03 -2.42
N GLU A 220 -6.64 -0.90 -1.73
CA GLU A 220 -6.40 0.42 -2.34
C GLU A 220 -5.71 1.38 -1.36
N TRP A 221 -5.17 2.48 -1.89
CA TRP A 221 -4.73 3.62 -1.08
C TRP A 221 -5.88 4.11 -0.20
N ALA A 222 -5.66 4.13 1.12
CA ALA A 222 -6.67 4.55 2.08
C ALA A 222 -7.31 5.90 1.74
N PRO A 223 -8.61 6.08 2.00
CA PRO A 223 -9.26 7.38 1.85
C PRO A 223 -8.63 8.41 2.80
N GLU A 224 -8.76 9.69 2.45
CA GLU A 224 -8.11 10.79 3.17
C GLU A 224 -8.44 10.80 4.67
N ASN A 225 -9.68 10.46 5.06
CA ASN A 225 -10.10 10.39 6.47
C ASN A 225 -9.35 9.32 7.29
N SER A 226 -9.09 8.15 6.70
CA SER A 226 -8.32 7.08 7.35
C SER A 226 -6.84 7.45 7.43
N MET A 227 -6.28 8.00 6.35
CA MET A 227 -4.90 8.48 6.35
C MET A 227 -4.68 9.66 7.31
N ASN A 228 -5.67 10.55 7.45
CA ASN A 228 -5.68 11.63 8.43
C ASN A 228 -5.51 11.09 9.86
N THR A 229 -6.16 9.97 10.17
CA THR A 229 -6.04 9.32 11.48
C THR A 229 -4.62 8.80 11.71
N ALA A 230 -3.98 8.26 10.68
CA ALA A 230 -2.57 7.85 10.77
C ALA A 230 -1.61 9.04 10.93
N PHE A 231 -1.84 10.15 10.21
CA PHE A 231 -1.06 11.38 10.36
C PHE A 231 -1.19 11.96 11.77
N ALA A 232 -2.39 11.93 12.35
CA ALA A 232 -2.61 12.29 13.76
C ALA A 232 -1.83 11.35 14.70
N GLY A 233 -1.83 10.04 14.42
CA GLY A 233 -1.04 9.04 15.15
C GLY A 233 0.44 9.39 15.20
N LEU A 234 1.04 9.78 14.07
CA LEU A 234 2.45 10.22 14.03
C LEU A 234 2.72 11.45 14.91
N GLN A 235 1.76 12.37 15.04
CA GLN A 235 1.86 13.51 15.98
C GLN A 235 1.79 13.03 17.43
N PHE A 236 0.84 12.15 17.75
CA PHE A 236 0.70 11.61 19.10
C PHE A 236 1.92 10.80 19.54
N ASP A 237 2.51 10.01 18.64
CA ASP A 237 3.75 9.30 18.90
C ASP A 237 4.92 10.25 19.18
N ALA A 238 5.02 11.33 18.40
CA ALA A 238 6.05 12.34 18.61
C ALA A 238 5.86 13.10 19.93
N MET A 239 4.62 13.43 20.31
CA MET A 239 4.30 14.03 21.61
C MET A 239 4.64 13.09 22.76
N GLN A 240 4.31 11.81 22.64
CA GLN A 240 4.50 10.82 23.69
C GLN A 240 5.99 10.59 23.95
N LYS A 241 6.81 10.64 22.89
CA LYS A 241 8.28 10.56 22.98
C LYS A 241 8.94 11.88 23.37
N GLY A 242 8.17 12.96 23.58
CA GLY A 242 8.69 14.29 23.89
C GLY A 242 9.48 14.95 22.75
N ILE A 243 9.35 14.45 21.51
CA ILE A 243 10.00 15.02 20.31
C ILE A 243 9.39 16.36 19.94
N ILE A 244 8.08 16.50 20.17
CA ILE A 244 7.35 17.77 20.05
C ILE A 244 6.57 18.05 21.33
N PRO A 245 6.28 19.33 21.64
CA PRO A 245 5.40 19.68 22.75
C PRO A 245 4.02 19.05 22.59
N LYS A 246 3.41 18.71 23.72
CA LYS A 246 2.03 18.23 23.75
C LYS A 246 1.07 19.32 23.23
N ASP A 247 0.16 18.93 22.34
CA ASP A 247 -0.92 19.78 21.84
C ASP A 247 -2.26 19.33 22.45
N ASP A 248 -2.66 19.97 23.55
CA ASP A 248 -3.92 19.66 24.21
C ASP A 248 -5.15 19.95 23.34
N THR A 249 -5.08 20.88 22.39
CA THR A 249 -6.17 21.18 21.47
C THR A 249 -6.39 20.02 20.50
N LEU A 250 -5.33 19.52 19.86
CA LEU A 250 -5.40 18.36 18.97
C LEU A 250 -5.85 17.10 19.73
N ILE A 251 -5.31 16.87 20.93
CA ILE A 251 -5.69 15.72 21.77
C ILE A 251 -7.18 15.77 22.13
N ASN A 252 -7.68 16.91 22.61
CA ASN A 252 -9.09 17.05 22.99
C ASN A 252 -10.02 16.90 21.78
N LEU A 253 -9.67 17.49 20.63
CA LEU A 253 -10.44 17.36 19.40
C LEU A 253 -10.51 15.90 18.92
N TYR A 254 -9.41 15.16 19.01
CA TYR A 254 -9.40 13.73 18.69
C TYR A 254 -10.32 12.95 19.63
N ILE A 255 -10.18 13.15 20.95
CA ILE A 255 -11.02 12.48 21.96
C ILE A 255 -12.51 12.71 21.68
N GLU A 256 -12.93 13.95 21.43
CA GLU A 256 -14.34 14.26 21.14
C GLU A 256 -14.84 13.53 19.89
N LYS A 257 -14.04 13.50 18.82
CA LYS A 257 -14.40 12.80 17.58
C LYS A 257 -14.44 11.28 17.78
N SER A 258 -13.47 10.71 18.50
CA SER A 258 -13.41 9.29 18.83
C SER A 258 -14.59 8.84 19.67
N LYS A 259 -14.95 9.62 20.71
CA LYS A 259 -16.16 9.36 21.51
C LYS A 259 -17.41 9.35 20.64
N LYS A 260 -17.56 10.33 19.73
CA LYS A 260 -18.72 10.38 18.80
C LYS A 260 -18.77 9.16 17.88
N ARG A 261 -17.63 8.72 17.31
CA ARG A 261 -17.58 7.51 16.47
C ARG A 261 -17.93 6.25 17.24
N LEU A 262 -17.33 6.07 18.43
CA LEU A 262 -17.61 4.94 19.31
C LEU A 262 -19.10 4.86 19.66
N GLU A 263 -19.72 5.97 20.07
CA GLU A 263 -21.15 6.00 20.40
C GLU A 263 -22.04 5.70 19.18
N ALA A 264 -21.62 6.11 17.98
CA ALA A 264 -22.33 5.75 16.74
C ALA A 264 -22.25 4.23 16.48
N TYR A 265 -21.07 3.62 16.60
CA TYR A 265 -20.90 2.17 16.45
C TYR A 265 -21.68 1.40 17.51
N TYR A 266 -21.65 1.85 18.77
CA TYR A 266 -22.39 1.22 19.87
C TYR A 266 -23.91 1.23 19.60
N LYS A 267 -24.47 2.38 19.16
CA LYS A 267 -25.89 2.49 18.80
C LYS A 267 -26.29 1.65 17.60
N ALA A 268 -25.35 1.42 16.67
CA ALA A 268 -25.54 0.56 15.51
C ALA A 268 -25.32 -0.94 15.83
N ASN A 269 -25.10 -1.31 17.09
CA ASN A 269 -24.70 -2.66 17.52
C ASN A 269 -23.41 -3.17 16.83
N GLN A 270 -22.53 -2.28 16.37
CA GLN A 270 -21.24 -2.62 15.77
C GLN A 270 -20.16 -2.68 16.85
N PHE A 271 -20.29 -3.63 17.77
CA PHE A 271 -19.44 -3.70 18.96
C PHE A 271 -17.97 -3.94 18.64
N ILE A 272 -17.66 -4.71 17.59
CA ILE A 272 -16.27 -4.87 17.10
C ILE A 272 -15.68 -3.52 16.69
N LYS A 273 -16.41 -2.70 15.93
CA LYS A 273 -15.94 -1.36 15.50
C LYS A 273 -15.82 -0.40 16.70
N ALA A 274 -16.74 -0.49 17.65
CA ALA A 274 -16.66 0.29 18.90
C ALA A 274 -15.40 -0.08 19.70
N GLU A 275 -15.07 -1.37 19.80
CA GLU A 275 -13.86 -1.83 20.48
C GLU A 275 -12.58 -1.44 19.74
N GLN A 276 -12.56 -1.54 18.41
CA GLN A 276 -11.45 -1.06 17.59
C GLN A 276 -11.19 0.43 17.80
N GLU A 277 -12.23 1.26 17.91
CA GLU A 277 -12.08 2.68 18.24
C GLU A 277 -11.52 2.90 19.65
N CYS A 278 -11.90 2.07 20.64
CA CYS A 278 -11.28 2.08 21.96
C CYS A 278 -9.78 1.77 21.86
N GLN A 279 -9.41 0.65 21.23
CA GLN A 279 -8.01 0.22 21.14
C GLN A 279 -7.14 1.22 20.38
N LEU A 280 -7.64 1.77 19.27
CA LEU A 280 -6.96 2.84 18.55
C LEU A 280 -6.77 4.08 19.44
N SER A 281 -7.81 4.52 20.15
CA SER A 281 -7.73 5.67 21.05
C SER A 281 -6.78 5.43 22.22
N ILE A 282 -6.76 4.23 22.79
CA ILE A 282 -5.82 3.85 23.85
C ILE A 282 -4.39 3.88 23.30
N SER A 283 -4.16 3.30 22.13
CA SER A 283 -2.84 3.25 21.50
C SER A 283 -2.27 4.64 21.24
N PHE A 284 -3.10 5.63 20.86
CA PHE A 284 -2.68 7.01 20.66
C PHE A 284 -2.49 7.78 21.98
N LEU A 285 -3.42 7.66 22.93
CA LEU A 285 -3.50 8.55 24.08
C LEU A 285 -2.75 8.06 25.32
N ASN A 286 -2.38 6.78 25.38
CA ASN A 286 -1.68 6.23 26.53
C ASN A 286 -0.32 6.91 26.72
N GLY A 287 -0.12 7.50 27.91
CA GLY A 287 1.06 8.31 28.25
C GLY A 287 0.94 9.80 27.89
N LEU A 288 -0.15 10.23 27.25
CA LEU A 288 -0.39 11.65 26.90
C LEU A 288 -1.41 12.34 27.79
N THR A 289 -2.44 11.62 28.24
CA THR A 289 -3.56 12.22 28.98
C THR A 289 -4.32 11.19 29.81
N ASP A 290 -4.75 11.58 31.01
CA ASP A 290 -5.57 10.73 31.89
C ASP A 290 -6.97 10.46 31.33
N LYS A 291 -7.40 11.25 30.34
CA LYS A 291 -8.67 11.03 29.62
C LYS A 291 -8.69 9.70 28.85
N VAL A 292 -7.53 9.05 28.65
CA VAL A 292 -7.45 7.69 28.08
C VAL A 292 -8.21 6.67 28.93
N THR A 293 -8.34 6.89 30.24
CA THR A 293 -9.03 5.98 31.17
C THR A 293 -10.48 5.72 30.75
N TRP A 294 -11.17 6.73 30.19
CA TRP A 294 -12.52 6.55 29.66
C TRP A 294 -12.59 5.50 28.55
N PHE A 295 -11.60 5.45 27.65
CA PHE A 295 -11.54 4.44 26.59
C PHE A 295 -11.18 3.06 27.14
N LYS A 296 -10.30 2.99 28.15
CA LYS A 296 -9.96 1.73 28.85
C LYS A 296 -11.20 1.13 29.54
N GLU A 297 -11.95 1.94 30.27
CA GLU A 297 -13.18 1.52 30.94
C GLU A 297 -14.26 1.10 29.94
N LYS A 298 -14.41 1.86 28.84
CA LYS A 298 -15.34 1.51 27.77
C LYS A 298 -14.97 0.21 27.07
N SER A 299 -13.68 -0.02 26.82
CA SER A 299 -13.18 -1.28 26.28
C SER A 299 -13.57 -2.45 27.19
N VAL A 300 -13.27 -2.37 28.49
CA VAL A 300 -13.66 -3.41 29.47
C VAL A 300 -15.18 -3.68 29.45
N SER A 301 -16.00 -2.62 29.32
CA SER A 301 -17.46 -2.78 29.21
C SER A 301 -17.90 -3.43 27.91
N ILE A 302 -17.24 -3.15 26.78
CA ILE A 302 -17.59 -3.69 25.46
C ILE A 302 -17.17 -5.16 25.39
N ILE A 303 -15.96 -5.51 25.82
CA ILE A 303 -15.47 -6.89 25.75
C ILE A 303 -16.27 -7.86 26.64
N GLY A 304 -16.90 -7.35 27.71
CA GLY A 304 -17.83 -8.11 28.55
C GLY A 304 -19.25 -8.24 27.99
N ASN A 305 -19.57 -7.59 26.87
CA ASN A 305 -20.90 -7.61 26.28
C ASN A 305 -21.13 -8.90 25.47
N SER A 306 -22.29 -9.55 25.66
CA SER A 306 -22.61 -10.81 24.96
C SER A 306 -22.70 -10.66 23.43
N LEU A 307 -23.12 -9.50 22.93
CA LEU A 307 -23.15 -9.22 21.49
C LEU A 307 -21.74 -9.04 20.92
N TYR A 308 -20.83 -8.41 21.67
CA TYR A 308 -19.42 -8.34 21.29
C TYR A 308 -18.82 -9.75 21.19
N LEU A 309 -19.00 -10.58 22.22
CA LEU A 309 -18.46 -11.95 22.23
C LEU A 309 -18.98 -12.79 21.06
N LYS A 310 -20.26 -12.63 20.71
CA LYS A 310 -20.85 -13.29 19.52
C LYS A 310 -20.20 -12.79 18.23
N GLN A 311 -20.05 -11.48 18.05
CA GLN A 311 -19.45 -10.89 16.85
C GLN A 311 -17.97 -11.25 16.73
N GLN A 312 -17.24 -11.28 17.84
CA GLN A 312 -15.84 -11.67 17.88
C GLN A 312 -15.67 -13.13 17.44
N HIS A 313 -16.46 -14.04 17.99
CA HIS A 313 -16.41 -15.45 17.62
C HIS A 313 -16.74 -15.66 16.12
N GLU A 314 -17.74 -14.94 15.60
CA GLU A 314 -18.08 -14.97 14.18
C GLU A 314 -16.93 -14.43 13.31
N GLN A 315 -16.30 -13.32 13.69
CA GLN A 315 -15.16 -12.75 12.96
C GLN A 315 -13.96 -13.71 12.94
N GLU A 316 -13.59 -14.29 14.09
CA GLU A 316 -12.51 -15.26 14.19
C GLU A 316 -12.79 -16.50 13.33
N HIS A 317 -14.02 -17.02 13.37
CA HIS A 317 -14.44 -18.14 12.52
C HIS A 317 -14.31 -17.81 11.03
N LEU A 318 -14.72 -16.61 10.60
CA LEU A 318 -14.62 -16.19 9.21
C LEU A 318 -13.17 -16.03 8.74
N LEU A 319 -12.28 -15.51 9.58
CA LEU A 319 -10.84 -15.40 9.25
C LEU A 319 -10.21 -16.79 9.08
N VAL A 320 -10.52 -17.75 9.95
CA VAL A 320 -10.05 -19.14 9.82
C VAL A 320 -10.62 -19.81 8.57
N THR A 321 -11.91 -19.60 8.31
CA THR A 321 -12.58 -20.12 7.10
C THR A 321 -11.93 -19.58 5.83
N GLU A 322 -11.64 -18.28 5.79
CA GLU A 322 -10.95 -17.64 4.68
C GLU A 322 -9.58 -18.26 4.42
N LEU A 323 -8.76 -18.46 5.47
CA LEU A 323 -7.45 -19.08 5.35
C LEU A 323 -7.53 -20.49 4.77
N ASN A 324 -8.48 -21.30 5.23
CA ASN A 324 -8.68 -22.65 4.73
C ASN A 324 -9.11 -22.65 3.25
N ILE A 325 -9.98 -21.72 2.85
CA ILE A 325 -10.38 -21.58 1.45
C ILE A 325 -9.19 -21.14 0.58
N LYS A 326 -8.40 -20.16 1.03
CA LYS A 326 -7.19 -19.71 0.32
C LYS A 326 -6.19 -20.85 0.13
N ALA A 327 -6.00 -21.68 1.16
CA ALA A 327 -5.15 -22.88 1.07
C ALA A 327 -5.65 -23.87 0.02
N GLY A 328 -6.96 -24.17 0.01
CA GLY A 328 -7.58 -25.03 -1.01
C GLY A 328 -7.45 -24.48 -2.44
N TYR A 329 -7.59 -23.16 -2.63
CA TYR A 329 -7.32 -22.54 -3.93
C TYR A 329 -5.86 -22.70 -4.36
N GLY A 330 -4.92 -22.61 -3.40
CA GLY A 330 -3.50 -22.81 -3.62
C GLY A 330 -3.18 -24.15 -4.28
N GLU A 331 -3.85 -25.23 -3.84
CA GLU A 331 -3.68 -26.58 -4.38
C GLU A 331 -4.22 -26.74 -5.81
N HIS A 332 -5.20 -25.91 -6.20
CA HIS A 332 -5.86 -26.02 -7.51
C HIS A 332 -5.20 -25.20 -8.61
N PHE A 333 -4.35 -24.21 -8.28
CA PHE A 333 -3.88 -23.24 -9.27
C PHE A 333 -3.21 -23.83 -10.51
N GLN A 334 -2.53 -24.99 -10.41
CA GLN A 334 -1.78 -25.58 -11.54
C GLN A 334 -2.49 -26.72 -12.27
N GLN A 335 -3.61 -27.23 -11.74
CA GLN A 335 -4.12 -28.55 -12.14
C GLN A 335 -5.63 -28.60 -12.44
N ILE A 336 -6.36 -27.51 -12.21
CA ILE A 336 -7.82 -27.51 -12.37
C ILE A 336 -8.26 -26.81 -13.65
N ASP A 337 -9.42 -27.19 -14.17
CA ASP A 337 -9.96 -26.62 -15.40
C ASP A 337 -10.61 -25.24 -15.20
N MET A 338 -10.94 -24.59 -16.32
CA MET A 338 -11.57 -23.26 -16.33
C MET A 338 -12.99 -23.29 -15.74
N ALA A 339 -13.73 -24.38 -15.93
CA ALA A 339 -15.12 -24.50 -15.48
C ALA A 339 -15.23 -24.46 -13.95
N TYR A 340 -14.27 -25.06 -13.24
CA TYR A 340 -14.16 -24.94 -11.79
C TYR A 340 -14.02 -23.49 -11.34
N TRP A 341 -13.11 -22.73 -11.95
CA TRP A 341 -12.87 -21.34 -11.55
C TRP A 341 -14.03 -20.43 -11.93
N GLU A 342 -14.64 -20.59 -13.09
CA GLU A 342 -15.83 -19.84 -13.48
C GLU A 342 -16.96 -20.01 -12.46
N LYS A 343 -17.22 -21.27 -12.07
CA LYS A 343 -18.20 -21.57 -11.02
C LYS A 343 -17.80 -20.93 -9.69
N THR A 344 -16.55 -21.11 -9.27
CA THR A 344 -16.03 -20.59 -8.00
C THR A 344 -16.13 -19.06 -7.94
N ILE A 345 -15.66 -18.37 -8.98
CA ILE A 345 -15.71 -16.90 -9.06
C ILE A 345 -17.15 -16.40 -9.06
N SER A 346 -18.04 -17.04 -9.83
CA SER A 346 -19.47 -16.68 -9.87
C SER A 346 -20.15 -16.83 -8.50
N GLU A 347 -19.87 -17.91 -7.78
CA GLU A 347 -20.36 -18.12 -6.41
C GLU A 347 -19.82 -17.06 -5.45
N LEU A 348 -18.52 -16.75 -5.51
CA LEU A 348 -17.91 -15.71 -4.69
C LEU A 348 -18.50 -14.32 -4.99
N GLN A 349 -18.64 -13.95 -6.27
CA GLN A 349 -19.25 -12.68 -6.70
C GLN A 349 -20.67 -12.56 -6.16
N THR A 350 -21.48 -13.61 -6.32
CA THR A 350 -22.85 -13.65 -5.80
C THR A 350 -22.86 -13.41 -4.29
N LYS A 351 -22.05 -14.16 -3.53
CA LYS A 351 -22.03 -14.06 -2.06
C LYS A 351 -21.45 -12.75 -1.55
N ALA A 352 -20.49 -12.15 -2.26
CA ALA A 352 -19.93 -10.84 -1.94
C ALA A 352 -20.95 -9.69 -2.04
N HIS A 353 -22.05 -9.86 -2.79
CA HIS A 353 -23.09 -8.85 -2.98
C HIS A 353 -24.25 -8.91 -1.99
N ILE A 354 -24.46 -10.03 -1.27
CA ILE A 354 -25.66 -10.26 -0.44
C ILE A 354 -25.67 -9.42 0.87
N LYS A 355 -24.58 -8.71 1.20
CA LYS A 355 -24.45 -7.85 2.40
C LYS A 355 -24.76 -8.60 3.72
N THR A 356 -24.24 -9.82 3.84
CA THR A 356 -24.14 -10.60 5.09
C THR A 356 -22.81 -10.34 5.81
N ALA A 357 -22.66 -10.83 7.05
CA ALA A 357 -21.40 -10.81 7.81
C ALA A 357 -20.22 -11.46 7.05
N GLU A 358 -20.50 -12.45 6.20
CA GLU A 358 -19.50 -13.15 5.38
C GLU A 358 -19.08 -12.37 4.13
N SER A 359 -19.82 -11.33 3.73
CA SER A 359 -19.61 -10.66 2.43
C SER A 359 -18.19 -10.13 2.27
N GLY A 360 -17.62 -9.58 3.36
CA GLY A 360 -16.24 -9.11 3.37
C GLY A 360 -15.22 -10.23 3.11
N MET A 361 -15.44 -11.43 3.65
CA MET A 361 -14.60 -12.60 3.36
C MET A 361 -14.64 -12.96 1.88
N TYR A 362 -15.83 -13.02 1.26
CA TYR A 362 -15.93 -13.33 -0.16
C TYR A 362 -15.31 -12.25 -1.07
N GLN A 363 -15.41 -10.97 -0.68
CA GLN A 363 -14.69 -9.89 -1.38
C GLN A 363 -13.16 -10.08 -1.29
N ARG A 364 -12.65 -10.44 -0.11
CA ARG A 364 -11.21 -10.72 0.08
C ARG A 364 -10.74 -11.95 -0.70
N LEU A 365 -11.57 -12.98 -0.81
CA LEU A 365 -11.29 -14.17 -1.62
C LEU A 365 -11.24 -13.84 -3.12
N LEU A 366 -12.14 -13.00 -3.63
CA LEU A 366 -12.07 -12.49 -5.00
C LEU A 366 -10.80 -11.68 -5.25
N ALA A 367 -10.44 -10.79 -4.32
CA ALA A 367 -9.22 -10.00 -4.42
C ALA A 367 -7.96 -10.88 -4.38
N TYR A 368 -7.96 -11.95 -3.57
CA TYR A 368 -6.89 -12.95 -3.54
C TYR A 368 -6.75 -13.68 -4.90
N LEU A 369 -7.86 -14.14 -5.49
CA LEU A 369 -7.85 -14.78 -6.80
C LEU A 369 -7.39 -13.82 -7.90
N SER A 370 -7.84 -12.56 -7.87
CA SER A 370 -7.39 -11.50 -8.78
C SER A 370 -5.87 -11.33 -8.75
N LEU A 371 -5.26 -11.22 -7.56
CA LEU A 371 -3.81 -11.11 -7.41
C LEU A 371 -3.06 -12.38 -7.85
N ALA A 372 -3.60 -13.55 -7.55
CA ALA A 372 -3.01 -14.83 -7.96
C ALA A 372 -2.99 -14.94 -9.50
N PHE A 373 -4.12 -14.68 -10.16
CA PHE A 373 -4.19 -14.77 -11.62
C PHE A 373 -3.36 -13.69 -12.31
N TYR A 374 -3.27 -12.47 -11.75
CA TYR A 374 -2.28 -11.48 -12.18
C TYR A 374 -0.86 -12.04 -12.14
N SER A 375 -0.48 -12.66 -11.01
CA SER A 375 0.88 -13.14 -10.78
C SER A 375 1.27 -14.26 -11.75
N TYR A 376 0.39 -15.24 -11.95
CA TYR A 376 0.58 -16.30 -12.95
C TYR A 376 0.62 -15.74 -14.38
N SER A 377 -0.30 -14.84 -14.73
CA SER A 377 -0.33 -14.19 -16.04
C SER A 377 0.99 -13.48 -16.34
N ASN A 378 1.45 -12.63 -15.41
CA ASN A 378 2.68 -11.89 -15.54
C ASN A 378 3.90 -12.82 -15.70
N GLN A 379 4.00 -13.86 -14.87
CA GLN A 379 5.11 -14.82 -14.95
C GLN A 379 5.14 -15.55 -16.31
N LEU A 380 3.99 -16.05 -16.77
CA LEU A 380 3.91 -16.87 -17.98
C LEU A 380 4.09 -16.02 -19.24
N ILE A 381 3.53 -14.81 -19.28
CA ILE A 381 3.73 -13.87 -20.39
C ILE A 381 5.21 -13.48 -20.50
N ASN A 382 5.88 -13.17 -19.38
CA ASN A 382 7.30 -12.80 -19.40
C ASN A 382 8.22 -13.96 -19.81
N ARG A 383 7.77 -15.21 -19.69
CA ARG A 383 8.49 -16.41 -20.16
C ARG A 383 8.05 -16.86 -21.55
N ASN A 384 7.17 -16.11 -22.22
CA ASN A 384 6.58 -16.47 -23.51
C ASN A 384 5.77 -17.79 -23.52
N ALA A 385 5.29 -18.25 -22.36
CA ALA A 385 4.40 -19.40 -22.23
C ALA A 385 2.95 -18.99 -22.54
N ASN A 386 2.66 -18.70 -23.81
CA ASN A 386 1.44 -18.00 -24.22
C ASN A 386 0.16 -18.80 -23.99
N ASN A 387 0.18 -20.12 -24.21
CA ASN A 387 -1.01 -20.96 -24.10
C ASN A 387 -1.45 -21.08 -22.63
N GLU A 388 -0.50 -21.32 -21.74
CA GLU A 388 -0.71 -21.36 -20.30
C GLU A 388 -1.06 -19.96 -19.77
N GLY A 389 -0.38 -18.92 -20.26
CA GLY A 389 -0.65 -17.53 -19.91
C GLY A 389 -2.08 -17.11 -20.27
N ARG A 390 -2.59 -17.54 -21.43
CA ARG A 390 -3.97 -17.27 -21.88
C ARG A 390 -4.99 -17.73 -20.85
N TYR A 391 -4.83 -18.94 -20.30
CA TYR A 391 -5.73 -19.49 -19.30
C TYR A 391 -5.88 -18.55 -18.09
N TYR A 392 -4.77 -18.09 -17.49
CA TYR A 392 -4.82 -17.21 -16.32
C TYR A 392 -5.26 -15.79 -16.67
N VAL A 393 -4.94 -15.28 -17.86
CA VAL A 393 -5.40 -13.95 -18.30
C VAL A 393 -6.91 -13.91 -18.43
N GLU A 394 -7.54 -14.98 -18.97
CA GLU A 394 -9.00 -15.04 -19.05
C GLU A 394 -9.63 -15.15 -17.65
N LEU A 395 -9.08 -15.98 -16.75
CA LEU A 395 -9.53 -16.02 -15.34
C LEU A 395 -9.39 -14.67 -14.64
N TYR A 396 -8.31 -13.94 -14.93
CA TYR A 396 -8.09 -12.60 -14.38
C TYR A 396 -9.16 -11.61 -14.88
N LYS A 397 -9.51 -11.65 -16.17
CA LYS A 397 -10.59 -10.84 -16.75
C LYS A 397 -11.96 -11.20 -16.16
N ILE A 398 -12.19 -12.45 -15.76
CA ILE A 398 -13.45 -12.90 -15.16
C ILE A 398 -13.56 -12.42 -13.70
N VAL A 399 -12.50 -12.58 -12.91
CA VAL A 399 -12.53 -12.23 -11.48
C VAL A 399 -12.48 -10.72 -11.24
N ASP A 400 -11.71 -9.98 -12.06
CA ASP A 400 -11.54 -8.53 -11.93
C ASP A 400 -11.55 -7.85 -13.32
N PRO A 401 -12.73 -7.78 -13.97
CA PRO A 401 -12.87 -7.21 -15.32
C PRO A 401 -12.54 -5.71 -15.38
N THR A 402 -12.48 -5.05 -14.23
CA THR A 402 -12.14 -3.62 -14.11
C THR A 402 -10.65 -3.38 -13.94
N ASN A 403 -9.84 -4.41 -13.73
CA ASN A 403 -8.40 -4.26 -13.65
C ASN A 403 -7.80 -4.05 -15.03
N SER A 404 -7.02 -2.99 -15.19
CA SER A 404 -6.41 -2.67 -16.48
C SER A 404 -5.34 -3.66 -16.92
N GLU A 405 -4.62 -4.28 -15.98
CA GLU A 405 -3.54 -5.22 -16.28
C GLU A 405 -4.05 -6.49 -16.96
N ALA A 406 -5.24 -6.96 -16.58
CA ALA A 406 -5.87 -8.12 -17.21
C ALA A 406 -6.04 -7.93 -18.73
N TRP A 407 -6.45 -6.73 -19.13
CA TRP A 407 -6.62 -6.36 -20.54
C TRP A 407 -5.29 -6.08 -21.23
N TYR A 408 -4.33 -5.46 -20.54
CA TYR A 408 -3.00 -5.23 -21.09
C TYR A 408 -2.29 -6.56 -21.42
N PHE A 409 -2.33 -7.53 -20.50
CA PHE A 409 -1.83 -8.89 -20.72
C PHE A 409 -2.55 -9.61 -21.86
N SER A 410 -3.87 -9.47 -21.95
CA SER A 410 -4.64 -10.02 -23.08
C SER A 410 -4.20 -9.44 -24.42
N ALA A 411 -3.92 -8.13 -24.47
CA ALA A 411 -3.43 -7.46 -25.67
C ALA A 411 -2.05 -7.97 -26.11
N ILE A 412 -1.11 -8.18 -25.18
CA ILE A 412 0.20 -8.76 -25.50
C ILE A 412 0.01 -10.11 -26.19
N LEU A 413 -0.81 -10.99 -25.59
CA LEU A 413 -1.02 -12.33 -26.14
C LEU A 413 -1.72 -12.28 -27.51
N HIS A 414 -2.72 -11.41 -27.71
CA HIS A 414 -3.34 -11.22 -29.03
C HIS A 414 -2.34 -10.71 -30.08
N ALA A 415 -1.45 -9.79 -29.71
CA ALA A 415 -0.39 -9.33 -30.60
C ALA A 415 0.57 -10.46 -31.00
N ARG A 416 0.97 -11.33 -30.05
CA ARG A 416 1.79 -12.53 -30.32
C ARG A 416 1.08 -13.56 -31.20
N GLU A 417 -0.25 -13.61 -31.13
CA GLU A 417 -1.10 -14.46 -31.98
C GLU A 417 -1.37 -13.87 -33.38
N ASN A 418 -0.75 -12.74 -33.75
CA ASN A 418 -1.01 -11.98 -34.98
C ASN A 418 -2.47 -11.50 -35.12
N LYS A 419 -3.09 -11.10 -34.00
CA LYS A 419 -4.46 -10.56 -33.91
C LYS A 419 -4.44 -9.08 -33.49
N PRO A 420 -4.01 -8.16 -34.36
CA PRO A 420 -3.75 -6.77 -33.96
C PRO A 420 -5.00 -5.96 -33.64
N LYS A 421 -6.16 -6.27 -34.24
CA LYS A 421 -7.42 -5.57 -33.94
C LYS A 421 -7.90 -5.90 -32.54
N GLU A 422 -7.79 -7.16 -32.15
CA GLU A 422 -8.12 -7.66 -30.82
C GLU A 422 -7.16 -7.08 -29.77
N ALA A 423 -5.86 -7.01 -30.09
CA ALA A 423 -4.88 -6.34 -29.24
C ALA A 423 -5.20 -4.85 -29.02
N GLU A 424 -5.55 -4.11 -30.08
CA GLU A 424 -5.96 -2.71 -29.97
C GLU A 424 -7.22 -2.53 -29.11
N ASN A 425 -8.23 -3.38 -29.29
CA ASN A 425 -9.46 -3.35 -28.49
C ASN A 425 -9.18 -3.57 -26.99
N ASP A 426 -8.32 -4.56 -26.68
CA ASP A 426 -7.93 -4.85 -25.30
C ASP A 426 -7.09 -3.70 -24.69
N LEU A 427 -6.19 -3.07 -25.45
CA LEU A 427 -5.45 -1.88 -25.01
C LEU A 427 -6.39 -0.70 -24.71
N LEU A 428 -7.38 -0.45 -25.58
CA LEU A 428 -8.39 0.58 -25.34
C LEU A 428 -9.19 0.30 -24.07
N LYS A 429 -9.49 -0.98 -23.80
CA LYS A 429 -10.17 -1.38 -22.56
C LYS A 429 -9.27 -1.24 -21.33
N ALA A 430 -7.98 -1.58 -21.44
CA ALA A 430 -6.98 -1.32 -20.40
C ALA A 430 -6.92 0.18 -20.06
N VAL A 431 -6.88 1.05 -21.07
CA VAL A 431 -6.91 2.52 -20.88
C VAL A 431 -8.21 2.97 -20.24
N LYS A 432 -9.37 2.46 -20.69
CA LYS A 432 -10.66 2.75 -20.04
C LYS A 432 -10.66 2.37 -18.55
N ASN A 433 -9.98 1.27 -18.21
CA ASN A 433 -9.87 0.73 -16.86
C ASN A 433 -8.71 1.32 -16.03
N GLY A 434 -7.99 2.31 -16.54
CA GLY A 434 -6.98 3.05 -15.75
C GLY A 434 -5.52 2.81 -16.11
N PHE A 435 -5.19 2.06 -17.17
CA PHE A 435 -3.79 1.92 -17.62
C PHE A 435 -3.24 3.26 -18.15
N ARG A 436 -2.10 3.73 -17.62
CA ARG A 436 -1.51 5.05 -17.95
C ARG A 436 -0.01 5.02 -18.25
N GLU A 437 0.63 3.85 -18.24
CA GLU A 437 2.08 3.72 -18.43
C GLU A 437 2.49 3.87 -19.90
N LYS A 438 2.58 5.12 -20.40
CA LYS A 438 2.95 5.42 -21.80
C LYS A 438 4.26 4.77 -22.23
N ASN A 439 5.30 4.89 -21.40
CA ASN A 439 6.61 4.31 -21.71
C ASN A 439 6.51 2.79 -21.83
N ARG A 440 5.76 2.12 -20.95
CA ARG A 440 5.54 0.68 -21.01
C ARG A 440 4.80 0.29 -22.28
N LEU A 441 3.77 1.05 -22.67
CA LEU A 441 3.06 0.83 -23.94
C LEU A 441 4.00 0.96 -25.15
N GLN A 442 4.78 2.04 -25.22
CA GLN A 442 5.67 2.34 -26.33
C GLN A 442 6.86 1.37 -26.41
N GLN A 443 7.33 0.85 -25.29
CA GLN A 443 8.49 -0.03 -25.25
C GLN A 443 8.13 -1.52 -25.40
N GLN A 444 6.85 -1.88 -25.36
CA GLN A 444 6.42 -3.26 -25.49
C GLN A 444 6.64 -3.78 -26.93
N PRO A 445 7.55 -4.74 -27.17
CA PRO A 445 7.96 -5.15 -28.51
C PRO A 445 6.80 -5.64 -29.40
N GLU A 446 5.85 -6.36 -28.81
CA GLU A 446 4.69 -6.95 -29.48
C GLU A 446 3.78 -5.92 -30.14
N PHE A 447 3.77 -4.69 -29.63
CA PHE A 447 2.95 -3.62 -30.19
C PHE A 447 3.69 -2.81 -31.26
N GLN A 448 5.02 -2.94 -31.33
CA GLN A 448 5.84 -2.24 -32.33
C GLN A 448 5.87 -2.95 -33.68
N THR A 449 5.69 -4.27 -33.69
CA THR A 449 5.83 -5.10 -34.88
C THR A 449 4.61 -5.04 -35.80
N SER A 450 3.48 -4.52 -35.33
CA SER A 450 2.23 -4.43 -36.10
C SER A 450 1.86 -2.98 -36.40
N SER A 451 1.99 -2.59 -37.68
CA SER A 451 1.53 -1.28 -38.16
C SER A 451 0.00 -1.09 -38.09
N GLN A 452 -0.74 -2.10 -37.65
CA GLN A 452 -2.19 -2.06 -37.50
C GLN A 452 -2.65 -1.63 -36.11
N ILE A 453 -1.76 -1.58 -35.11
CA ILE A 453 -2.10 -1.07 -33.77
C ILE A 453 -1.81 0.42 -33.72
N ASN A 454 -2.85 1.25 -33.57
CA ASN A 454 -2.69 2.70 -33.50
C ASN A 454 -2.31 3.19 -32.10
N LEU A 455 -1.03 3.08 -31.74
CA LEU A 455 -0.52 3.48 -30.42
C LEU A 455 -0.77 4.95 -30.09
N SER A 456 -0.59 5.86 -31.07
CA SER A 456 -0.83 7.29 -30.85
C SER A 456 -2.30 7.58 -30.50
N ALA A 457 -3.25 6.88 -31.13
CA ALA A 457 -4.67 7.01 -30.80
C ALA A 457 -4.97 6.48 -29.39
N ILE A 458 -4.37 5.36 -28.99
CA ILE A 458 -4.52 4.79 -27.64
C ILE A 458 -3.95 5.76 -26.58
N GLU A 459 -2.74 6.28 -26.80
CA GLU A 459 -2.08 7.23 -25.89
C GLU A 459 -2.90 8.51 -25.70
N SER A 460 -3.55 9.01 -26.75
CA SER A 460 -4.40 10.20 -26.67
C SER A 460 -5.54 10.03 -25.66
N LYS A 461 -6.04 8.81 -25.48
CA LYS A 461 -7.14 8.48 -24.54
C LYS A 461 -6.68 8.30 -23.10
N MET A 462 -5.37 8.16 -22.85
CA MET A 462 -4.80 8.12 -21.50
C MET A 462 -4.86 9.50 -20.82
N LEU A 463 -4.84 10.58 -21.60
CA LEU A 463 -4.68 11.96 -21.14
C LEU A 463 -5.97 12.62 -20.63
N THR A 464 -7.13 12.03 -20.90
CA THR A 464 -8.42 12.54 -20.41
C THR A 464 -8.57 12.28 -18.90
N ARG A 465 -8.11 13.25 -18.10
CA ARG A 465 -8.36 13.34 -16.65
C ARG A 465 -9.87 13.45 -16.40
N VAL A 466 -10.46 12.47 -15.74
CA VAL A 466 -11.65 12.70 -14.94
C VAL A 466 -11.20 12.53 -13.49
N TYR A 467 -10.89 13.65 -12.84
CA TYR A 467 -10.83 13.68 -11.39
C TYR A 467 -12.29 13.70 -10.90
N HIS A 468 -12.75 12.57 -10.37
CA HIS A 468 -13.94 12.51 -9.53
C HIS A 468 -13.51 12.36 -8.09
#